data_AF-A0A200R811-F1
#
_entry.id   AF-A0A200R811-F1
#
_cell.length_a   1.000
_cell.length_b   1.000
_cell.length_c   1.000
_cell.angle_alpha   90.00
_cell.angle_beta   90.00
_cell.angle_gamma   90.00
#
_symmetry.space_group_name_H-M   'P 1'
#
loop_
_entity.id
_entity.type
_entity.pdbx_description
1 polymer ?
#
loop_
_entity_poly.entity_id
_entity_poly.type
_entity_poly.pdbx_seq_one_letter_code
_entity_poly.pdbx_strand_id
1 'polypeptide(L)'
;MIKEEIDESLILRLESIDDHSGKSERKTLEKASQTHLLVATLIATVIFVACFQIPGGYVQRRQEHQGMAVLTKASDFKVFLIFNSIALLFSASAVTVHFFSKTIVRVEDEVSSSRLLKITFHCTLYAIIAMVLAFQFGISAVVDPSIGLVINILSCSYSLVYYYALWRVGKRMKKDF
;
A
#
# COMPACT_ATOMS: atom_id res chain seq x y z
N MET A 1 -5.96 -52.89 -23.57
CA MET A 1 -6.71 -52.18 -24.63
C MET A 1 -7.75 -51.21 -24.06
N ILE A 2 -9.03 -51.57 -23.81
CA ILE A 2 -10.05 -50.58 -23.39
C ILE A 2 -9.72 -49.90 -22.04
N LYS A 3 -9.14 -50.65 -21.10
CA LYS A 3 -8.77 -50.13 -19.77
C LYS A 3 -7.61 -49.13 -19.83
N GLU A 4 -6.66 -49.33 -20.74
CA GLU A 4 -5.52 -48.43 -20.94
C GLU A 4 -5.92 -47.13 -21.65
N GLU A 5 -6.84 -47.20 -22.61
CA GLU A 5 -7.36 -46.03 -23.32
C GLU A 5 -8.17 -45.11 -22.38
N ILE A 6 -8.87 -45.70 -21.41
CA ILE A 6 -9.56 -44.96 -20.36
C ILE A 6 -8.56 -44.28 -19.42
N ASP A 7 -7.52 -44.99 -18.97
CA ASP A 7 -6.48 -44.41 -18.10
C ASP A 7 -5.73 -43.25 -18.78
N GLU A 8 -5.40 -43.38 -20.07
CA GLU A 8 -4.74 -42.32 -20.84
C GLU A 8 -5.64 -41.08 -21.00
N SER A 9 -6.94 -41.29 -21.24
CA SER A 9 -7.93 -40.20 -21.30
C SER A 9 -8.12 -39.47 -19.97
N LEU A 10 -7.98 -40.18 -18.84
CA LEU A 10 -8.06 -39.61 -17.49
C LEU A 10 -6.79 -38.82 -17.15
N ILE A 11 -5.62 -39.31 -17.53
CA ILE A 11 -4.34 -38.62 -17.36
C ILE A 11 -4.35 -37.30 -18.14
N LEU A 12 -4.78 -37.30 -19.40
CA LEU A 12 -4.90 -36.08 -20.22
C LEU A 12 -5.89 -35.06 -19.62
N ARG A 13 -7.01 -35.53 -19.06
CA ARG A 13 -7.98 -34.65 -18.38
C ARG A 13 -7.37 -34.05 -17.11
N LEU A 14 -6.68 -34.83 -16.30
CA LEU A 14 -6.02 -34.35 -15.08
C LEU A 14 -4.93 -33.32 -15.40
N GLU A 15 -4.10 -33.57 -16.41
CA GLU A 15 -3.05 -32.63 -16.84
C GLU A 15 -3.65 -31.33 -17.40
N SER A 16 -4.76 -31.41 -18.16
CA SER A 16 -5.49 -30.23 -18.63
C SER A 16 -6.13 -29.41 -17.50
N ILE A 17 -6.60 -30.07 -16.43
CA ILE A 17 -7.19 -29.41 -15.26
C ILE A 17 -6.09 -28.71 -14.45
N ASP A 18 -4.93 -29.36 -14.27
CA ASP A 18 -3.82 -28.80 -13.51
C ASP A 18 -3.20 -27.57 -14.21
N ASP A 19 -2.99 -27.64 -15.53
CA ASP A 19 -2.54 -26.49 -16.33
C ASP A 19 -3.55 -25.33 -16.28
N HIS A 20 -4.85 -25.63 -16.37
CA HIS A 20 -5.89 -24.60 -16.30
C HIS A 20 -6.03 -23.98 -14.89
N SER A 21 -5.83 -24.78 -13.84
CA SER A 21 -5.79 -24.33 -12.44
C SER A 21 -4.60 -23.39 -12.21
N GLY A 22 -3.39 -23.82 -12.58
CA GLY A 22 -2.18 -23.02 -12.43
C GLY A 22 -2.22 -21.70 -13.22
N LYS A 23 -2.77 -21.71 -14.44
CA LYS A 23 -3.00 -20.48 -15.22
C LYS A 23 -3.99 -19.52 -14.56
N SER A 24 -5.04 -20.05 -13.89
CA SER A 24 -6.03 -19.23 -13.19
C SER A 24 -5.45 -18.55 -11.95
N GLU A 25 -4.64 -19.28 -11.17
CA GLU A 25 -3.99 -18.76 -9.97
C GLU A 25 -2.98 -17.64 -10.32
N ARG A 26 -2.11 -17.86 -11.33
CA ARG A 26 -1.17 -16.84 -11.79
C ARG A 26 -1.87 -15.56 -12.24
N LYS A 27 -2.95 -15.66 -13.03
CA LYS A 27 -3.76 -14.49 -13.45
C LYS A 27 -4.33 -13.71 -12.26
N THR A 28 -4.73 -14.41 -11.20
CA THR A 28 -5.29 -13.78 -9.99
C THR A 28 -4.21 -13.03 -9.20
N LEU A 29 -3.03 -13.64 -9.03
CA LEU A 29 -1.88 -13.02 -8.38
C LEU A 29 -1.38 -11.80 -9.14
N GLU A 30 -1.35 -11.86 -10.48
CA GLU A 30 -0.97 -10.72 -11.31
C GLU A 30 -1.94 -9.54 -11.16
N LYS A 31 -3.25 -9.79 -11.20
CA LYS A 31 -4.27 -8.74 -10.98
C LYS A 31 -4.16 -8.10 -9.59
N ALA A 32 -3.94 -8.91 -8.55
CA ALA A 32 -3.74 -8.39 -7.20
C ALA A 32 -2.49 -7.50 -7.12
N SER A 33 -1.38 -7.95 -7.71
CA SER A 33 -0.13 -7.19 -7.76
C SER A 33 -0.26 -5.85 -8.51
N GLN A 34 -0.96 -5.84 -9.65
CA GLN A 34 -1.27 -4.61 -10.40
C GLN A 34 -2.13 -3.65 -9.58
N THR A 35 -3.10 -4.17 -8.84
CA THR A 35 -3.96 -3.35 -7.97
C THR A 35 -3.15 -2.69 -6.85
N HIS A 36 -2.26 -3.44 -6.19
CA HIS A 36 -1.36 -2.88 -5.18
C HIS A 36 -0.43 -1.82 -5.75
N LEU A 37 0.10 -2.04 -6.96
CA LEU A 37 0.92 -1.05 -7.65
C LEU A 37 0.15 0.26 -7.90
N LEU A 38 -1.07 0.17 -8.42
CA LEU A 38 -1.93 1.34 -8.63
C LEU A 38 -2.16 2.12 -7.32
N VAL A 39 -2.46 1.42 -6.23
CA VAL A 39 -2.63 2.03 -4.91
C VAL A 39 -1.33 2.70 -4.45
N ALA A 40 -0.18 2.05 -4.58
CA ALA A 40 1.11 2.64 -4.22
C ALA A 40 1.40 3.92 -5.03
N THR A 41 1.27 3.87 -6.35
CA THR A 41 1.47 5.03 -7.23
C THR A 41 0.51 6.18 -6.88
N LEU A 42 -0.75 5.87 -6.57
CA LEU A 42 -1.72 6.86 -6.11
C LEU A 42 -1.27 7.51 -4.79
N ILE A 43 -0.82 6.72 -3.81
CA ILE A 43 -0.29 7.22 -2.53
C ILE A 43 0.88 8.18 -2.79
N ALA A 44 1.85 7.79 -3.62
CA ALA A 44 3.01 8.62 -3.94
C ALA A 44 2.60 9.95 -4.59
N THR A 45 1.60 9.92 -5.48
CA THR A 45 1.09 11.12 -6.17
C THR A 45 0.43 12.08 -5.19
N VAL A 46 -0.44 11.58 -4.31
CA VAL A 46 -1.12 12.41 -3.30
C VAL A 46 -0.11 13.05 -2.35
N ILE A 47 0.90 12.30 -1.90
CA ILE A 47 1.95 12.83 -1.03
C ILE A 47 2.77 13.90 -1.75
N PHE A 48 3.16 13.65 -2.99
CA PHE A 48 3.89 14.63 -3.81
C PHE A 48 3.13 15.95 -3.86
N VAL A 49 1.83 15.90 -4.17
CA VAL A 49 0.96 17.09 -4.17
C VAL A 49 0.92 17.75 -2.80
N ALA A 50 0.73 16.97 -1.73
CA ALA A 50 0.59 17.47 -0.37
C ALA A 50 1.86 18.16 0.17
N CYS A 51 3.05 17.70 -0.24
CA CYS A 51 4.33 18.31 0.17
C CYS A 51 4.56 19.70 -0.45
N PHE A 52 4.01 19.95 -1.64
CA PHE A 52 4.18 21.24 -2.33
C PHE A 52 3.00 22.20 -2.10
N GLN A 53 1.82 21.69 -1.74
CA GLN A 53 0.66 22.52 -1.41
C GLN A 53 0.64 22.90 0.07
N ILE A 54 1.51 23.84 0.44
CA ILE A 54 1.63 24.33 1.81
C ILE A 54 0.55 25.40 2.10
N PRO A 55 -0.40 25.13 3.01
CA PRO A 55 -1.35 26.14 3.44
C PRO A 55 -0.63 27.23 4.25
N GLY A 56 -0.99 28.50 4.00
CA GLY A 56 -0.35 29.66 4.63
C GLY A 56 0.90 30.20 3.91
N GLY A 57 1.37 29.51 2.86
CA GLY A 57 2.47 29.98 2.01
C GLY A 57 3.85 29.96 2.69
N TYR A 58 4.75 30.79 2.17
CA TYR A 58 6.16 30.85 2.60
C TYR A 58 6.46 32.15 3.36
N VAL A 59 7.41 32.09 4.29
CA VAL A 59 7.88 33.26 5.03
C VAL A 59 8.56 34.23 4.05
N GLN A 60 7.93 35.39 3.81
CA GLN A 60 8.37 36.39 2.82
C GLN A 60 9.18 37.57 3.39
N ARG A 61 9.03 37.91 4.68
CA ARG A 61 9.74 39.05 5.27
C ARG A 61 11.14 38.66 5.72
N ARG A 62 12.08 39.62 5.64
CA ARG A 62 13.46 39.60 6.17
C ARG A 62 13.50 39.23 7.66
N GLN A 63 13.23 37.98 7.96
CA GLN A 63 13.39 37.30 9.23
C GLN A 63 14.30 36.11 8.96
N GLU A 64 14.94 35.59 10.02
CA GLU A 64 15.49 34.24 9.95
C GLU A 64 14.37 33.30 9.44
N HIS A 65 14.69 32.36 8.56
CA HIS A 65 13.75 31.40 7.94
C HIS A 65 12.98 31.85 6.67
N GLN A 66 13.46 32.86 5.94
CA GLN A 66 12.89 33.23 4.62
C GLN A 66 12.84 32.02 3.66
N GLY A 67 11.69 31.82 3.00
CA GLY A 67 11.48 30.71 2.07
C GLY A 67 11.01 29.39 2.70
N MET A 68 10.89 29.30 4.03
CA MET A 68 10.25 28.14 4.68
C MET A 68 8.72 28.27 4.69
N ALA A 69 8.03 27.13 4.76
CA ALA A 69 6.59 27.08 5.03
C ALA A 69 6.27 27.81 6.34
N VAL A 70 5.23 28.65 6.36
CA VAL A 70 4.77 29.33 7.58
C VAL A 70 4.43 28.32 8.69
N LEU A 71 3.90 27.16 8.31
CA LEU A 71 3.55 26.06 9.20
C LEU A 71 4.75 25.26 9.76
N THR A 72 5.99 25.51 9.34
CA THR A 72 7.18 24.77 9.82
C THR A 72 7.38 24.84 11.34
N LYS A 73 6.80 25.86 11.99
CA LYS A 73 6.85 26.02 13.45
C LYS A 73 5.84 25.14 14.20
N ALA A 74 4.77 24.68 13.53
CA ALA A 74 3.77 23.81 14.13
C ALA A 74 4.30 22.38 14.26
N SER A 75 4.16 21.78 15.45
CA SER A 75 4.61 20.40 15.70
C SER A 75 3.90 19.40 14.79
N ASP A 76 2.58 19.55 14.63
CA ASP A 76 1.76 18.65 13.82
C ASP A 76 2.16 18.68 12.33
N PHE A 77 2.60 19.84 11.83
CA PHE A 77 3.07 19.96 10.44
C PHE A 77 4.40 19.22 10.21
N LYS A 78 5.32 19.24 11.19
CA LYS A 78 6.56 18.45 11.10
C LYS A 78 6.26 16.96 11.08
N VAL A 79 5.35 16.53 11.94
CA VAL A 79 4.92 15.13 12.02
C VAL A 79 4.22 14.71 10.72
N PHE A 80 3.36 15.56 10.15
CA PHE A 80 2.76 15.38 8.83
C PHE A 80 3.81 15.12 7.73
N LEU A 81 4.85 15.94 7.63
CA LEU A 81 5.91 15.78 6.63
C LEU A 81 6.71 14.48 6.83
N ILE A 82 6.97 14.08 8.09
CA ILE A 82 7.68 12.84 8.41
C ILE A 82 6.86 11.63 7.95
N PHE A 83 5.58 11.56 8.32
CA PHE A 83 4.72 10.43 7.92
C PHE A 83 4.50 10.35 6.41
N ASN A 84 4.35 11.50 5.73
CA ASN A 84 4.32 11.56 4.27
C ASN A 84 5.61 11.00 3.65
N SER A 85 6.77 11.36 4.20
CA SER A 85 8.07 10.84 3.71
C SER A 85 8.18 9.33 3.88
N ILE A 86 7.75 8.80 5.04
CA ILE A 86 7.70 7.35 5.31
C ILE A 86 6.77 6.65 4.32
N ALA A 87 5.56 7.17 4.12
CA ALA A 87 4.60 6.61 3.19
C ALA A 87 5.12 6.60 1.74
N LEU A 88 5.84 7.65 1.34
CA LEU A 88 6.43 7.76 0.01
C LEU A 88 7.59 6.78 -0.18
N LEU A 89 8.44 6.57 0.83
CA LEU A 89 9.51 5.55 0.81
C LEU A 89 8.94 4.13 0.69
N PHE A 90 7.90 3.81 1.45
CA PHE A 90 7.25 2.50 1.38
C PHE A 90 6.50 2.29 0.05
N SER A 91 5.85 3.33 -0.48
CA SER A 91 5.23 3.28 -1.80
C SER A 91 6.26 3.11 -2.92
N ALA A 92 7.33 3.92 -2.91
CA ALA A 92 8.40 3.85 -3.89
C ALA A 92 9.10 2.48 -3.85
N SER A 93 9.33 1.90 -2.68
CA SER A 93 9.88 0.54 -2.57
C SER A 93 8.94 -0.52 -3.13
N ALA A 94 7.63 -0.43 -2.87
CA ALA A 94 6.64 -1.34 -3.47
C ALA A 94 6.63 -1.26 -5.01
N VAL A 95 6.65 -0.04 -5.57
CA VAL A 95 6.74 0.21 -7.02
C VAL A 95 8.04 -0.34 -7.59
N THR A 96 9.16 -0.11 -6.92
CA THR A 96 10.49 -0.54 -7.34
C THR A 96 10.60 -2.06 -7.35
N VAL A 97 10.12 -2.74 -6.30
CA VAL A 97 10.06 -4.21 -6.23
C VAL A 97 9.22 -4.77 -7.39
N HIS A 98 8.08 -4.15 -7.68
CA HIS A 98 7.24 -4.57 -8.81
C HIS A 98 7.94 -4.35 -10.17
N PHE A 99 8.56 -3.19 -10.37
CA PHE A 99 9.28 -2.85 -11.58
C PHE A 99 10.44 -3.82 -11.85
N PHE A 100 11.25 -4.12 -10.83
CA PHE A 100 12.34 -5.09 -10.94
C PHE A 100 11.83 -6.52 -11.12
N SER A 101 10.75 -6.90 -10.43
CA SER A 101 10.13 -8.22 -10.63
C SER A 101 9.65 -8.42 -12.06
N LYS A 102 9.12 -7.39 -12.73
CA LYS A 102 8.68 -7.49 -14.13
C LYS A 102 9.81 -7.31 -15.15
N THR A 103 10.89 -6.61 -14.79
CA THR A 103 12.00 -6.27 -15.71
C THR A 103 13.17 -7.26 -15.65
N ILE A 104 13.57 -7.70 -14.45
CA ILE A 104 14.75 -8.57 -14.24
C ILE A 104 14.35 -10.04 -14.16
N VAL A 105 13.23 -10.37 -13.51
CA VAL A 105 12.79 -11.77 -13.33
C VAL A 105 12.01 -12.22 -14.56
N ARG A 106 12.74 -12.41 -15.67
CA ARG A 106 12.27 -13.16 -16.85
C ARG A 106 12.64 -14.64 -16.77
N VAL A 107 13.16 -15.10 -15.62
CA VAL A 107 13.65 -16.46 -15.42
C VAL A 107 12.77 -17.14 -14.37
N GLU A 108 12.13 -18.23 -14.79
CA GLU A 108 11.41 -19.23 -13.99
C GLU A 108 11.90 -19.30 -12.53
N ASP A 109 11.09 -18.82 -11.58
CA ASP A 109 11.11 -19.32 -10.20
C ASP A 109 9.83 -18.88 -9.47
N GLU A 110 8.81 -19.75 -9.49
CA GLU A 110 7.53 -19.60 -8.77
C GLU A 110 7.72 -19.25 -7.27
N VAL A 111 8.82 -19.71 -6.67
CA VAL A 111 9.15 -19.50 -5.25
C VAL A 111 9.62 -18.06 -4.97
N SER A 112 10.21 -17.38 -5.96
CA SER A 112 10.65 -15.98 -5.83
C SER A 112 9.47 -15.01 -5.89
N SER A 113 8.50 -15.30 -6.78
CA SER A 113 7.29 -14.49 -6.98
C SER A 113 6.45 -14.34 -5.70
N SER A 114 6.22 -15.44 -4.97
CA SER A 114 5.43 -15.40 -3.73
C SER A 114 6.07 -14.58 -2.60
N ARG A 115 7.40 -14.55 -2.50
CA ARG A 115 8.12 -13.73 -1.52
C ARG A 115 8.06 -12.25 -1.88
N LEU A 116 8.27 -11.91 -3.14
CA LEU A 116 8.19 -10.53 -3.63
C LEU A 116 6.77 -9.96 -3.47
N LEU A 117 5.74 -10.75 -3.75
CA LEU A 117 4.34 -10.36 -3.52
C LEU A 117 4.05 -10.09 -2.03
N LYS A 118 4.57 -10.93 -1.12
CA LYS A 118 4.45 -10.69 0.33
C LYS A 118 5.15 -9.39 0.74
N ILE A 119 6.34 -9.11 0.22
CA ILE A 119 7.08 -7.88 0.50
C ILE A 119 6.28 -6.67 0.00
N THR A 120 5.85 -6.67 -1.27
CA THR A 120 5.02 -5.60 -1.86
C THR A 120 3.74 -5.37 -1.06
N PHE A 121 3.08 -6.45 -0.61
CA PHE A 121 1.88 -6.34 0.22
C PHE A 121 2.17 -5.63 1.55
N HIS A 122 3.23 -6.03 2.27
CA HIS A 122 3.59 -5.39 3.54
C HIS A 122 4.02 -3.94 3.35
N CYS A 123 4.84 -3.64 2.33
CA CYS A 123 5.24 -2.27 2.01
C CYS A 123 4.02 -1.39 1.70
N THR A 124 3.08 -1.88 0.88
CA THR A 124 1.86 -1.15 0.54
C THR A 124 0.98 -0.93 1.78
N LEU A 125 0.87 -1.93 2.66
CA LEU A 125 0.13 -1.81 3.92
C LEU A 125 0.74 -0.74 4.84
N TYR A 126 2.07 -0.75 5.03
CA TYR A 126 2.76 0.28 5.81
C TYR A 126 2.62 1.67 5.20
N ALA A 127 2.65 1.78 3.86
CA ALA A 127 2.41 3.05 3.17
C ALA A 127 1.01 3.60 3.43
N ILE A 128 -0.02 2.74 3.37
CA ILE A 128 -1.41 3.14 3.65
C ILE A 128 -1.55 3.63 5.09
N ILE A 129 -1.02 2.89 6.07
CA ILE A 129 -1.08 3.28 7.49
C ILE A 129 -0.40 4.62 7.71
N ALA A 130 0.82 4.80 7.17
CA ALA A 130 1.58 6.04 7.30
C ALA A 130 0.86 7.22 6.62
N MET A 131 0.22 7.01 5.47
CA MET A 131 -0.54 8.04 4.77
C MET A 131 -1.77 8.51 5.58
N VAL A 132 -2.51 7.58 6.19
CA VAL A 132 -3.65 7.91 7.05
C VAL A 132 -3.21 8.75 8.25
N LEU A 133 -2.09 8.37 8.89
CA LEU A 133 -1.51 9.15 9.98
C LEU A 133 -1.05 10.54 9.50
N ALA A 134 -0.39 10.61 8.34
CA ALA A 134 0.01 11.90 7.75
C ALA A 134 -1.21 12.81 7.61
N PHE A 135 -2.26 12.35 6.91
CA PHE A 135 -3.47 13.13 6.71
C PHE A 135 -4.07 13.65 8.03
N GLN A 136 -4.03 12.84 9.07
CA GLN A 136 -4.53 13.20 10.38
C GLN A 136 -3.76 14.35 11.04
N PHE A 137 -2.44 14.31 11.00
CA PHE A 137 -1.59 15.40 11.49
C PHE A 137 -1.66 16.63 10.57
N GLY A 138 -1.88 16.43 9.28
CA GLY A 138 -2.11 17.51 8.31
C GLY A 138 -3.35 18.34 8.65
N ILE A 139 -4.46 17.68 9.01
CA ILE A 139 -5.67 18.38 9.46
C ILE A 139 -5.40 19.16 10.75
N SER A 140 -4.77 18.54 11.74
CA SER A 140 -4.45 19.20 13.01
C SER A 140 -3.50 20.39 12.85
N ALA A 141 -2.64 20.38 11.83
CA ALA A 141 -1.72 21.48 11.56
C ALA A 141 -2.40 22.74 10.98
N VAL A 142 -3.60 22.60 10.39
CA VAL A 142 -4.31 23.69 9.69
C VAL A 142 -5.52 24.20 10.48
N VAL A 143 -6.08 23.37 11.36
CA VAL A 143 -7.28 23.66 12.14
C VAL A 143 -6.90 24.06 13.57
N ASP A 144 -7.79 24.81 14.24
CA ASP A 144 -7.63 25.13 15.66
C ASP A 144 -7.41 23.86 16.52
N PRO A 145 -6.50 23.90 17.52
CA PRO A 145 -6.13 22.71 18.29
C PRO A 145 -7.29 21.96 18.92
N SER A 146 -8.33 22.67 19.38
CA SER A 146 -9.51 22.06 19.99
C SER A 146 -10.33 21.22 19.00
N ILE A 147 -10.52 21.72 17.78
CA ILE A 147 -11.26 21.03 16.71
C ILE A 147 -10.40 19.92 16.10
N GLY A 148 -9.10 20.17 15.91
CA GLY A 148 -8.15 19.19 15.38
C GLY A 148 -8.09 17.91 16.23
N LEU A 149 -8.07 18.04 17.56
CA LEU A 149 -8.11 16.90 18.48
C LEU A 149 -9.39 16.06 18.33
N VAL A 150 -10.56 16.70 18.20
CA VAL A 150 -11.84 16.00 18.03
C VAL A 150 -11.84 15.20 16.73
N ILE A 151 -11.38 15.81 15.63
CA ILE A 151 -11.28 15.13 14.33
C ILE A 151 -10.32 13.94 14.42
N ASN A 152 -9.19 14.09 15.11
CA ASN A 152 -8.22 13.02 15.31
C ASN A 152 -8.77 11.85 16.11
N ILE A 153 -9.48 12.11 17.21
CA ILE A 153 -10.08 11.07 18.02
C ILE A 153 -11.13 10.29 17.21
N LEU A 154 -12.01 10.99 16.48
CA LEU A 154 -13.03 10.37 15.65
C LEU A 154 -12.41 9.50 14.54
N SER A 155 -11.45 10.05 13.80
CA SER A 155 -10.74 9.35 12.73
C SER A 155 -9.94 8.13 13.22
N CYS A 156 -9.27 8.26 14.37
CA CYS A 156 -8.52 7.17 14.99
C CYS A 156 -9.45 6.06 15.45
N SER A 157 -10.59 6.40 16.05
CA SER A 157 -11.61 5.42 16.47
C SER A 157 -12.18 4.63 15.28
N TYR A 158 -12.49 5.31 14.17
CA TYR A 158 -12.96 4.68 12.94
C TYR A 158 -11.88 3.76 12.35
N SER A 159 -10.64 4.24 12.25
CA SER A 159 -9.51 3.48 11.72
C SER A 159 -9.25 2.22 12.53
N LEU A 160 -9.26 2.29 13.86
CA LEU A 160 -9.07 1.14 14.74
C LEU A 160 -10.16 0.08 14.54
N VAL A 161 -11.43 0.48 14.45
CA VAL A 161 -12.55 -0.44 14.18
C VAL A 161 -12.39 -1.10 12.82
N TYR A 162 -12.02 -0.33 11.79
CA TYR A 162 -11.76 -0.86 10.45
C TYR A 162 -10.62 -1.88 10.42
N TYR A 163 -9.47 -1.55 11.00
CA TYR A 163 -8.32 -2.46 11.10
C TYR A 163 -8.64 -3.71 11.93
N TYR A 164 -9.37 -3.57 13.04
CA TYR A 164 -9.82 -4.71 13.84
C TYR A 164 -10.76 -5.63 13.06
N ALA A 165 -11.70 -5.07 12.30
CA ALA A 165 -12.60 -5.83 11.44
C ALA A 165 -11.81 -6.61 10.37
N LEU A 166 -10.89 -5.94 9.67
CA LEU A 166 -10.00 -6.59 8.68
C LEU A 166 -9.18 -7.71 9.31
N TRP A 167 -8.57 -7.45 10.47
CA TRP A 167 -7.79 -8.46 11.19
C TRP A 167 -8.66 -9.66 11.60
N ARG A 168 -9.89 -9.42 12.04
CA ARG A 168 -10.85 -10.48 12.39
C ARG A 168 -11.24 -11.32 11.17
N VAL A 169 -11.49 -10.68 10.02
CA VAL A 169 -11.80 -11.38 8.77
C VAL A 169 -10.60 -12.20 8.29
N GLY A 170 -9.40 -11.63 8.30
CA GLY A 170 -8.17 -12.35 7.95
C GLY A 170 -7.92 -13.56 8.85
N LYS A 171 -8.20 -13.44 10.16
CA LYS A 171 -8.10 -14.56 11.10
C LYS A 171 -9.14 -15.66 10.84
N ARG A 172 -10.33 -15.31 10.33
CA ARG A 172 -11.34 -16.31 9.92
C ARG A 172 -10.91 -17.07 8.68
N MET A 173 -10.45 -16.35 7.65
CA MET A 173 -9.96 -16.98 6.41
C MET A 173 -8.82 -17.98 6.66
N LYS A 174 -7.93 -17.69 7.63
CA LYS A 174 -6.83 -18.60 8.00
C LYS A 174 -7.28 -19.84 8.80
N LYS A 175 -8.53 -19.89 9.26
CA LYS A 175 -9.10 -21.07 9.95
C LYS A 175 -9.88 -21.99 9.01
N ASP A 176 -10.28 -21.48 7.85
CA ASP A 176 -11.08 -22.18 6.84
C ASP A 176 -10.21 -22.85 5.76
N PHE A 177 -8.88 -22.76 5.90
CA PHE A 177 -7.83 -23.46 5.13
C PHE A 177 -6.96 -24.27 6.09
#